data_AF-A0A540KCA6-F1
#
_entry.id   AF-A0A540KCA6-F1
#
_cell.length_a   1.000
_cell.length_b   1.000
_cell.length_c   1.000
_cell.angle_alpha   90.00
_cell.angle_beta   90.00
_cell.angle_gamma   90.00
#
_symmetry.space_group_name_H-M   'P 1'
#
loop_
_entity.id
_entity.type
_entity.pdbx_description
1 polymer ?
#
loop_
_entity_poly.entity_id
_entity_poly.type
_entity_poly.pdbx_seq_one_letter_code
_entity_poly.pdbx_strand_id
1 'polypeptide(L)'
;MAQDMFDNLVVLCPLLERLIMSICDGFTHLNVDAPNLQYFAFGGSFETVNLENILNLVEVDINFCNEDLRWILTALAIWSSFLIDCPVFRGSQFRVAF
;
A
#
# COMPACT_ATOMS: atom_id res chain seq x y z
N MET A 1 -14.37 -5.25 -10.72
CA MET A 1 -15.12 -3.98 -10.68
C MET A 1 -14.45 -2.96 -9.77
N ALA A 2 -14.29 -3.20 -8.46
CA ALA A 2 -13.51 -2.30 -7.60
C ALA A 2 -12.03 -2.22 -8.02
N GLN A 3 -11.44 -3.37 -8.39
CA GLN A 3 -10.09 -3.52 -8.93
C GLN A 3 -9.84 -2.62 -10.15
N ASP A 4 -10.66 -2.77 -11.20
CA ASP A 4 -10.51 -2.03 -12.46
C ASP A 4 -10.66 -0.51 -12.27
N MET A 5 -11.52 -0.08 -11.34
CA MET A 5 -11.67 1.34 -11.03
C MET A 5 -10.48 1.90 -10.28
N PHE A 6 -9.88 1.11 -9.39
CA PHE A 6 -8.70 1.50 -8.65
C PHE A 6 -7.48 1.67 -9.57
N ASP A 7 -7.22 0.67 -10.41
CA ASP A 7 -6.09 0.69 -11.35
C ASP A 7 -6.20 1.91 -12.29
N ASN A 8 -7.41 2.19 -12.78
CA ASN A 8 -7.67 3.38 -13.60
C ASN A 8 -7.44 4.70 -12.84
N LEU A 9 -7.81 4.78 -11.56
CA LEU A 9 -7.65 6.00 -10.76
C LEU A 9 -6.17 6.35 -10.55
N VAL A 10 -5.34 5.33 -10.30
CA VAL A 10 -3.90 5.48 -10.13
C VAL A 10 -3.25 5.98 -11.42
N VAL A 11 -3.59 5.37 -12.56
CA VAL A 11 -3.06 5.76 -13.89
C VAL A 11 -3.46 7.18 -14.28
N LEU A 12 -4.69 7.60 -13.95
CA LEU A 12 -5.20 8.93 -14.31
C LEU A 12 -4.63 10.06 -13.44
N CYS A 13 -3.96 9.73 -12.33
CA CYS A 13 -3.46 10.71 -11.36
C CYS A 13 -1.94 10.64 -11.18
N PRO A 14 -1.12 11.01 -12.19
CA PRO A 14 0.34 10.86 -12.13
C PRO A 14 1.02 11.78 -11.10
N LEU A 15 0.33 12.82 -10.61
CA LEU A 15 0.81 13.76 -9.58
C LEU A 15 0.25 13.43 -8.19
N LEU A 16 -0.30 12.25 -7.99
CA LEU A 16 -0.93 11.88 -6.72
C LEU A 16 0.12 11.78 -5.61
N GLU A 17 0.05 12.66 -4.62
CA GLU A 17 0.97 12.68 -3.48
C GLU A 17 0.44 11.91 -2.26
N ARG A 18 -0.88 11.83 -2.11
CA ARG A 18 -1.53 11.16 -0.98
C ARG A 18 -2.70 10.32 -1.46
N LEU A 19 -2.71 9.05 -1.06
CA LEU A 19 -3.79 8.12 -1.35
C LEU A 19 -4.25 7.46 -0.05
N ILE A 20 -5.52 7.64 0.27
CA ILE A 20 -6.15 7.07 1.47
C ILE A 20 -7.35 6.27 1.02
N MET A 21 -7.35 4.99 1.37
CA MET A 21 -8.45 4.07 1.14
C MET A 21 -8.87 3.51 2.49
N SER A 22 -10.16 3.55 2.78
CA SER A 22 -10.70 3.08 4.06
C SER A 22 -11.91 2.20 3.80
N ILE A 23 -12.01 1.09 4.53
CA ILE A 23 -13.11 0.13 4.45
C ILE A 23 -13.20 -0.46 3.02
N CYS A 24 -12.05 -0.87 2.50
CA CYS A 24 -11.89 -1.43 1.16
C CYS A 24 -11.76 -2.95 1.22
N ASP A 25 -12.87 -3.66 0.98
CA ASP A 25 -12.90 -5.12 0.92
C ASP A 25 -13.07 -5.64 -0.51
N GLY A 26 -12.58 -6.86 -0.75
CA GLY A 26 -12.72 -7.53 -2.05
C GLY A 26 -11.61 -7.23 -3.06
N PHE A 27 -10.49 -6.64 -2.62
CA PHE A 27 -9.28 -6.54 -3.43
C PHE A 27 -8.52 -7.87 -3.37
N THR A 28 -8.10 -8.38 -4.53
CA THR A 28 -7.21 -9.56 -4.58
C THR A 28 -5.77 -9.09 -4.74
N HIS A 29 -5.53 -8.13 -5.64
CA HIS A 29 -4.19 -7.60 -5.91
C HIS A 29 -4.22 -6.08 -5.81
N LEU A 30 -3.52 -5.48 -4.86
CA LEU A 30 -3.45 -4.04 -4.76
C LEU A 30 -2.20 -3.54 -5.47
N ASN A 31 -2.33 -3.06 -6.71
CA ASN A 31 -1.20 -2.53 -7.48
C ASN A 31 -1.23 -0.99 -7.49
N VAL A 32 -0.15 -0.36 -7.01
CA VAL A 32 -0.05 1.11 -6.99
C VAL A 32 1.22 1.53 -7.73
N ASP A 33 1.05 2.06 -8.94
CA ASP A 33 2.10 2.71 -9.72
C ASP A 33 1.92 4.23 -9.65
N ALA A 34 2.56 4.86 -8.67
CA ALA A 34 2.40 6.29 -8.41
C ALA A 34 3.73 6.93 -8.01
N PRO A 35 4.47 7.54 -8.95
CA PRO A 35 5.84 7.99 -8.70
C PRO A 35 5.97 9.17 -7.76
N ASN A 36 4.93 10.00 -7.65
CA ASN A 36 4.90 11.16 -6.76
C ASN A 36 4.23 10.86 -5.42
N LEU A 37 3.83 9.61 -5.17
CA LEU A 37 3.11 9.24 -3.96
C LEU A 37 4.04 9.30 -2.76
N GLN A 38 3.65 10.08 -1.75
CA GLN A 38 4.38 10.32 -0.52
C GLN A 38 3.72 9.66 0.68
N TYR A 39 2.39 9.57 0.68
CA TYR A 39 1.61 8.94 1.75
C TYR A 39 0.60 7.95 1.19
N PHE A 40 0.65 6.72 1.69
CA PHE A 40 -0.30 5.68 1.34
C PHE A 40 -0.97 5.12 2.60
N ALA A 41 -2.30 5.16 2.65
CA ALA A 41 -3.06 4.51 3.71
C ALA A 41 -4.09 3.56 3.12
N PHE A 42 -4.13 2.33 3.63
CA PHE A 42 -5.09 1.32 3.23
C PHE A 42 -5.75 0.68 4.45
N GLY A 43 -7.09 0.74 4.50
CA GLY A 43 -7.91 0.05 5.49
C GLY A 43 -8.82 -0.97 4.82
N GLY A 44 -8.67 -2.26 5.14
CA GLY A 44 -9.54 -3.31 4.58
C GLY A 44 -8.86 -4.67 4.43
N SER A 45 -9.23 -5.43 3.40
CA SER A 45 -8.70 -6.76 3.11
C SER A 45 -8.17 -6.89 1.68
N PHE A 46 -6.97 -7.48 1.56
CA PHE A 46 -6.33 -7.81 0.28
C PHE A 46 -5.47 -9.07 0.40
N GLU A 47 -5.24 -9.79 -0.71
CA GLU A 47 -4.37 -10.98 -0.70
C GLU A 47 -2.91 -10.62 -0.98
N THR A 48 -2.66 -9.78 -1.99
CA THR A 48 -1.32 -9.33 -2.38
C THR A 48 -1.28 -7.82 -2.59
N VAL A 49 -0.17 -7.17 -2.25
CA VAL A 49 0.08 -5.75 -2.54
C VAL A 49 1.40 -5.60 -3.28
N ASN A 50 1.36 -4.85 -4.38
CA ASN A 50 2.51 -4.44 -5.17
C ASN A 50 2.53 -2.91 -5.22
N LEU A 51 3.63 -2.32 -4.77
CA LEU A 51 3.84 -0.88 -4.84
C LEU A 51 5.00 -0.65 -5.81
N GLU A 52 4.68 -0.09 -6.97
CA GLU A 52 5.60 0.12 -8.09
C GLU A 52 5.94 1.61 -8.21
N ASN A 53 7.18 1.92 -8.63
CA ASN A 53 7.70 3.28 -8.83
C ASN A 53 7.55 4.28 -7.67
N ILE A 54 7.29 3.82 -6.45
CA ILE A 54 7.06 4.62 -5.22
C ILE A 54 8.33 5.25 -4.61
N LEU A 55 9.23 5.80 -5.43
CA LEU A 55 10.52 6.35 -4.98
C LEU A 55 10.39 7.53 -3.98
N ASN A 56 9.25 8.22 -3.99
CA ASN A 56 8.97 9.34 -3.09
C ASN A 56 8.11 8.95 -1.88
N LEU A 57 7.78 7.67 -1.71
CA LEU A 57 6.91 7.21 -0.64
C LEU A 57 7.62 7.34 0.70
N VAL A 58 7.05 8.14 1.59
CA VAL A 58 7.58 8.43 2.91
C VAL A 58 6.85 7.63 3.97
N GLU A 59 5.55 7.44 3.83
CA GLU A 59 4.76 6.84 4.90
C GLU A 59 3.68 5.91 4.34
N VAL A 60 3.57 4.75 5.01
CA VAL A 60 2.62 3.70 4.70
C VAL A 60 1.88 3.32 5.98
N ASP A 61 0.56 3.42 5.93
CA ASP A 61 -0.36 3.01 6.99
C ASP A 61 -1.25 1.90 6.46
N ILE A 62 -1.21 0.72 7.07
CA ILE A 62 -2.06 -0.40 6.67
C ILE A 62 -2.81 -0.88 7.90
N ASN A 63 -4.13 -0.79 7.80
CA ASN A 63 -5.07 -1.28 8.78
C ASN A 63 -5.84 -2.48 8.20
N PHE A 64 -5.73 -3.63 8.84
CA PHE A 64 -6.40 -4.84 8.41
C PHE A 64 -7.73 -4.98 9.16
N CYS A 65 -8.84 -5.01 8.43
CA CYS A 65 -10.17 -5.14 9.05
C CYS A 65 -10.53 -6.59 9.45
N ASN A 66 -9.63 -7.56 9.28
CA ASN A 66 -9.88 -8.98 9.55
C ASN A 66 -8.99 -9.52 10.68
N GLU A 67 -9.58 -10.36 11.54
CA GLU A 67 -8.90 -11.00 12.69
C GLU A 67 -7.96 -12.16 12.27
N ASP A 68 -7.86 -12.46 10.97
CA ASP A 68 -7.06 -13.56 10.44
C ASP A 68 -5.56 -13.24 10.48
N LEU A 69 -4.76 -14.11 11.13
CA LEU A 69 -3.28 -14.02 11.23
C LEU A 69 -2.53 -13.91 9.89
N ARG A 70 -3.22 -14.06 8.75
CA ARG A 70 -2.69 -13.82 7.40
C ARG A 70 -2.09 -12.41 7.26
N TRP A 71 -2.62 -11.41 7.97
CA TRP A 71 -2.06 -10.06 7.96
C TRP A 71 -0.60 -10.01 8.43
N ILE A 72 -0.17 -10.93 9.32
CA ILE A 72 1.23 -11.01 9.78
C ILE A 72 2.15 -11.39 8.62
N LEU A 73 1.75 -12.38 7.82
CA LEU A 73 2.53 -12.82 6.66
C LEU A 73 2.62 -11.71 5.61
N THR A 74 1.52 -11.00 5.38
CA THR A 74 1.47 -9.86 4.47
C THR A 74 2.35 -8.70 4.97
N ALA A 75 2.27 -8.37 6.27
CA ALA A 75 3.12 -7.36 6.88
C ALA A 75 4.62 -7.72 6.78
N LEU A 76 4.98 -9.00 6.99
CA LEU A 76 6.35 -9.49 6.82
C LEU A 76 6.80 -9.46 5.36
N ALA A 77 5.93 -9.81 4.41
CA ALA A 77 6.22 -9.77 2.99
C ALA A 77 6.49 -8.33 2.54
N ILE A 78 5.63 -7.39 2.91
CA ILE A 78 5.82 -5.95 2.70
C ILE A 78 7.17 -5.54 3.30
N TRP A 79 7.40 -5.81 4.59
CA TRP A 79 8.68 -5.51 5.24
C TRP A 79 9.90 -6.05 4.48
N SER A 80 9.83 -7.27 3.96
CA SER A 80 10.93 -7.89 3.23
C SER A 80 11.18 -7.26 1.85
N SER A 81 10.12 -6.93 1.10
CA SER A 81 10.21 -6.28 -0.21
C SER A 81 10.80 -4.87 -0.09
N PHE A 82 10.46 -4.16 0.98
CA PHE A 82 10.92 -2.78 1.21
C PHE A 82 12.39 -2.68 1.66
N LEU A 83 12.91 -3.67 2.38
CA LEU A 83 14.32 -3.68 2.83
C LEU A 83 15.33 -3.97 1.70
N ILE A 84 14.89 -4.61 0.62
CA ILE A 84 15.77 -5.03 -0.48
C ILE A 84 15.93 -3.92 -1.53
N ASP A 85 14.87 -3.15 -1.81
CA ASP A 85 14.84 -2.23 -2.96
C ASP A 85 15.04 -0.73 -2.62
N CYS A 86 15.01 -0.30 -1.35
CA CYS A 86 14.97 1.15 -1.07
C CYS A 86 15.84 1.63 0.10
N PRO A 87 16.97 2.36 -0.14
CA PRO A 87 17.76 3.00 0.92
C PRO A 87 17.06 4.20 1.60
N VAL A 88 15.92 4.66 1.06
CA VAL A 88 15.15 5.82 1.54
C VAL A 88 14.53 5.59 2.92
N PHE A 89 14.28 4.34 3.32
CA PHE A 89 13.52 4.04 4.55
C PHE A 89 14.34 4.02 5.85
N ARG A 90 15.58 4.53 5.82
CA ARG A 90 16.34 4.84 7.03
C ARG A 90 15.78 6.10 7.70
N GLY A 91 14.50 6.08 8.11
CA GLY A 91 13.84 7.21 8.77
C GLY A 91 12.33 7.26 8.67
N SER A 92 11.71 6.48 7.78
CA SER A 92 10.26 6.52 7.56
C SER A 92 9.50 5.61 8.53
N GLN A 93 8.41 6.15 9.09
CA GLN A 93 7.62 5.46 10.12
C GLN A 93 6.61 4.53 9.45
N PHE A 94 6.80 3.22 9.62
CA PHE A 94 5.74 2.25 9.37
C PHE A 94 4.87 2.17 10.62
N ARG A 95 3.62 2.61 10.50
CA ARG A 95 2.63 2.47 11.56
C ARG A 95 1.70 1.33 11.17
N VAL A 96 1.81 0.23 11.89
CA VAL A 96 0.81 -0.84 11.87
C VAL A 96 -0.12 -0.54 13.03
N ALA A 97 -1.33 -0.09 12.73
CA ALA A 97 -2.39 0.12 13.73
C ALA A 97 -3.29 -1.13 13.75
N PHE A 98 -3.65 -1.55 14.96
CA PHE A 98 -4.59 -2.66 15.24
C PHE A 98 -5.97 -2.11 15.54
#